data_AF-Q2H6L8-F1
#
_entry.id   AF-Q2H6L8-F1
#
_cell.length_a   1.000
_cell.length_b   1.000
_cell.length_c   1.000
_cell.angle_alpha   90.00
_cell.angle_beta   90.00
_cell.angle_gamma   90.00
#
_symmetry.space_group_name_H-M   'P 1'
#
loop_
_entity.id
_entity.type
_entity.pdbx_description
1 polymer ?
#
loop_
_entity_poly.entity_id
_entity_poly.type
_entity_poly.pdbx_seq_one_letter_code
_entity_poly.pdbx_strand_id
1 'polypeptide(L)'
;MTAAPDKDSLRSNISATIGSLVASFKGTDAVTLLSFLASLLPRLEPEVVPSNPKWLPSISKFIRDLVVSRPTAAGRAAFTNLSAALLEIYPFQAPQLLFAEQDTTTTTTSSSNPFSYLLINLMLVDIRATLPTLLEQLNSPTYPATSHRLTSAYNTLSHFTGYLLRSMDSPSTTSDLSWTISPDLLLHLRKSISETLSLTTEYLRDRWDAAVAGAMGLHPDARAGSVSATTTTTTTTTTTNTTTTTTTTTTHPALAWDSTSSELLAANDPLILAAVRALALWIREDDNELLRKEASGLADMLVELYQRSQTAAAAANSGDGEGERRRRLDFRRAVLVAFEGVVAERKGREAVLGEGGWEVLGGDLEAVLGRSLGVEGGSEERGVEEEEAARGVEIVRVLLQIAEEETPGTREAWMDLVTRVAAWDVPETTQAPAVVLECQIAVLQLVTTLLVNANPGMRKRYMHSTSAVLGVANRLTGRVKRDKALADELEDVVGTLAALR
;
A
#
# COMPACT_ATOMS: atom_id res chain seq x y z
N MET A 1 16.89 22.66 -32.64
CA MET A 1 16.53 22.98 -31.24
C MET A 1 15.02 23.17 -31.19
N THR A 2 14.28 22.09 -30.95
CA THR A 2 12.82 22.12 -30.80
C THR A 2 12.49 22.62 -29.40
N ALA A 3 11.89 23.82 -29.30
CA ALA A 3 11.44 24.39 -28.04
C ALA A 3 10.48 23.40 -27.35
N ALA A 4 10.75 23.06 -26.09
CA ALA A 4 9.84 22.27 -25.29
C ALA A 4 8.46 22.95 -25.27
N PRO A 5 7.35 22.21 -25.49
CA PRO A 5 6.02 22.79 -25.45
C PRO A 5 5.76 23.42 -24.08
N ASP A 6 5.21 24.62 -24.09
CA ASP A 6 4.78 25.36 -22.90
C ASP A 6 3.76 24.51 -22.12
N LYS A 7 4.17 24.02 -20.94
CA LYS A 7 3.42 23.05 -20.12
C LYS A 7 2.07 23.62 -19.68
N ASP A 8 1.97 24.94 -19.51
CA ASP A 8 0.73 25.62 -19.14
C ASP A 8 -0.28 25.64 -20.31
N SER A 9 0.21 25.79 -21.54
CA SER A 9 -0.61 25.66 -22.75
C SER A 9 -1.16 24.24 -22.89
N LEU A 10 -0.33 23.22 -22.62
CA LEU A 10 -0.75 21.82 -22.64
C LEU A 10 -1.83 21.52 -21.59
N ARG A 11 -1.65 22.02 -20.35
CA ARG A 11 -2.63 21.89 -19.26
C ARG A 11 -3.98 22.53 -19.63
N SER A 12 -3.95 23.73 -20.21
CA SER A 12 -5.15 24.44 -20.68
C SER A 12 -5.88 23.66 -21.78
N ASN A 13 -5.13 23.16 -22.77
CA ASN A 13 -5.67 22.38 -23.88
C ASN A 13 -6.32 21.07 -23.41
N ILE A 14 -5.69 20.35 -22.48
CA ILE A 14 -6.25 19.12 -21.90
C ILE A 14 -7.53 19.44 -21.14
N SER A 15 -7.54 20.49 -20.32
CA SER A 15 -8.74 20.91 -19.59
C SER A 15 -9.90 21.28 -20.53
N ALA A 16 -9.62 22.00 -21.61
CA ALA A 16 -10.63 22.37 -22.60
C ALA A 16 -11.17 21.15 -23.36
N THR A 17 -10.29 20.22 -23.75
CA THR A 17 -10.65 19.00 -24.48
C THR A 17 -11.50 18.07 -23.63
N ILE A 18 -11.09 17.80 -22.39
CA ILE A 18 -11.87 16.98 -21.45
C ILE A 18 -13.21 17.67 -21.14
N GLY A 19 -13.22 19.00 -20.96
CA GLY A 19 -14.45 19.76 -20.75
C GLY A 19 -15.44 19.65 -21.90
N SER A 20 -14.96 19.74 -23.15
CA SER A 20 -15.78 19.55 -24.34
C SER A 20 -16.32 18.12 -24.45
N LEU A 21 -15.50 17.13 -24.11
CA LEU A 21 -15.90 15.72 -24.11
C LEU A 21 -16.97 15.45 -23.05
N VAL A 22 -16.80 15.96 -21.84
CA VAL A 22 -17.81 15.87 -20.78
C VAL A 22 -19.13 16.52 -21.21
N ALA A 23 -19.08 17.64 -21.94
CA ALA A 23 -20.28 18.29 -22.47
C ALA A 23 -20.98 17.47 -23.54
N SER A 24 -20.24 16.78 -24.43
CA SER A 24 -20.83 15.97 -25.51
C SER A 24 -21.49 14.68 -25.01
N PHE A 25 -21.07 14.16 -23.85
CA PHE A 25 -21.63 12.94 -23.25
C PHE A 25 -22.83 13.21 -22.30
N LYS A 26 -23.26 14.47 -22.15
CA LYS A 26 -24.46 14.80 -21.35
C LYS A 26 -25.69 14.07 -21.88
N GLY A 27 -26.39 13.36 -21.00
CA GLY A 27 -27.59 12.59 -21.35
C GLY A 27 -27.32 11.15 -21.83
N THR A 28 -26.06 10.71 -21.82
CA THR A 28 -25.68 9.31 -22.06
C THR A 28 -25.31 8.60 -20.75
N ASP A 29 -25.11 7.28 -20.79
CA ASP A 29 -24.58 6.49 -19.66
C ASP A 29 -23.08 6.71 -19.40
N ALA A 30 -22.39 7.45 -20.28
CA ALA A 30 -21.00 7.86 -20.21
C ALA A 30 -19.97 6.73 -20.02
N VAL A 31 -20.33 5.45 -20.16
CA VAL A 31 -19.45 4.31 -19.84
C VAL A 31 -18.14 4.36 -20.62
N THR A 32 -18.19 4.69 -21.91
CA THR A 32 -17.00 4.80 -22.77
C THR A 32 -16.13 5.99 -22.40
N LEU A 33 -16.74 7.12 -22.02
CA LEU A 33 -16.04 8.28 -21.50
C LEU A 33 -15.29 7.95 -20.20
N LEU A 34 -15.97 7.30 -19.25
CA LEU A 34 -15.37 6.97 -17.96
C LEU A 34 -14.19 6.00 -18.14
N SER A 35 -14.34 4.98 -18.98
CA SER A 35 -13.27 4.02 -19.32
C SER A 35 -12.07 4.70 -20.00
N PHE A 36 -12.33 5.61 -20.92
CA PHE A 36 -11.29 6.41 -21.59
C PHE A 36 -10.51 7.25 -20.58
N LEU A 37 -11.20 7.99 -19.70
CA LEU A 37 -10.56 8.84 -18.70
C LEU A 37 -9.80 8.03 -17.65
N ALA A 38 -10.32 6.88 -17.24
CA ALA A 38 -9.61 5.97 -16.33
C ALA A 38 -8.27 5.49 -16.90
N SER A 39 -8.17 5.38 -18.23
CA SER A 39 -6.93 4.98 -18.91
C SER A 39 -6.00 6.16 -19.21
N LEU A 40 -6.58 7.34 -19.49
CA LEU A 40 -5.82 8.53 -19.87
C LEU A 40 -5.18 9.22 -18.66
N LEU A 41 -5.97 9.48 -17.62
CA LEU A 41 -5.58 10.37 -16.53
C LEU A 41 -4.31 9.88 -15.79
N PRO A 42 -4.17 8.58 -15.43
CA PRO A 42 -2.97 8.09 -14.76
C PRO A 42 -1.70 8.13 -15.62
N ARG A 43 -1.84 8.30 -16.94
CA ARG A 43 -0.72 8.36 -17.89
C ARG A 43 -0.24 9.79 -18.16
N LEU A 44 -0.95 10.79 -17.65
CA LEU A 44 -0.54 12.19 -17.78
C LEU A 44 0.58 12.50 -16.78
N GLU A 45 1.55 13.30 -17.21
CA GLU A 45 2.56 13.82 -16.28
C GLU A 45 1.88 14.70 -15.21
N PRO A 46 2.26 14.57 -13.92
CA PRO A 46 1.64 15.33 -12.83
C PRO A 46 1.64 16.84 -13.06
N GLU A 47 2.68 17.38 -13.71
CA GLU A 47 2.79 18.80 -14.04
C GLU A 47 1.78 19.28 -15.07
N VAL A 48 1.24 18.38 -15.89
CA VAL A 48 0.32 18.70 -16.98
C VAL A 48 -1.15 18.55 -16.53
N VAL A 49 -1.39 17.87 -15.41
CA VAL A 49 -2.72 17.69 -14.85
C VAL A 49 -3.28 19.03 -14.33
N PRO A 50 -4.51 19.42 -14.72
CA PRO A 50 -5.13 20.66 -14.23
C PRO A 50 -5.46 20.57 -12.72
N SER A 51 -4.90 21.44 -11.88
CA SER A 51 -5.07 21.34 -10.41
C SER A 51 -6.50 21.54 -9.89
N ASN A 52 -7.37 22.25 -10.63
CA ASN A 52 -8.78 22.44 -10.25
C ASN A 52 -9.68 22.45 -11.51
N PRO A 53 -10.06 21.27 -12.01
CA PRO A 53 -10.81 21.17 -13.25
C PRO A 53 -12.31 21.42 -13.04
N LYS A 54 -12.88 22.37 -13.78
CA LYS A 54 -14.34 22.65 -13.76
C LYS A 54 -15.20 21.46 -14.22
N TRP A 55 -14.61 20.52 -14.95
CA TRP A 55 -15.30 19.32 -15.44
C TRP A 55 -15.38 18.21 -14.38
N LEU A 56 -14.58 18.26 -13.32
CA LEU A 56 -14.48 17.19 -12.32
C LEU A 56 -15.83 16.88 -11.62
N PRO A 57 -16.63 17.87 -11.17
CA PRO A 57 -17.93 17.60 -10.57
C PRO A 57 -18.92 16.94 -11.54
N SER A 58 -18.84 17.26 -12.83
CA SER A 58 -19.70 16.64 -13.85
C SER A 58 -19.37 15.16 -14.05
N ILE A 59 -18.09 14.79 -13.95
CA ILE A 59 -17.65 13.39 -14.00
C ILE A 59 -18.14 12.62 -12.76
N SER A 60 -18.00 13.21 -11.57
CA SER A 60 -18.53 12.61 -10.35
C SER A 60 -20.04 12.38 -10.44
N LYS A 61 -20.78 13.28 -11.10
CA LYS A 61 -22.20 13.06 -11.40
C LYS A 61 -22.43 11.87 -12.33
N PHE A 62 -21.67 11.73 -13.42
CA PHE A 62 -21.79 10.54 -14.29
C PHE A 62 -21.52 9.23 -13.54
N ILE A 63 -20.53 9.22 -12.64
CA ILE A 63 -20.25 8.07 -11.77
C ILE A 63 -21.47 7.76 -10.89
N ARG A 64 -22.05 8.78 -10.24
CA ARG A 64 -23.24 8.64 -9.39
C ARG A 64 -24.44 8.09 -10.16
N ASP A 65 -24.74 8.69 -11.31
CA ASP A 65 -25.85 8.29 -12.15
C ASP A 65 -25.71 6.82 -12.62
N LEU A 66 -24.50 6.42 -13.03
CA LEU A 66 -24.20 5.06 -13.49
C LEU A 66 -24.30 4.00 -12.37
N VAL A 67 -23.87 4.35 -11.16
CA VAL A 67 -23.95 3.47 -9.98
C VAL A 67 -25.41 3.24 -9.56
N VAL A 68 -26.23 4.30 -9.59
CA VAL A 68 -27.65 4.22 -9.24
C VAL A 68 -28.45 3.47 -10.32
N SER A 69 -28.07 3.57 -11.59
CA SER A 69 -28.81 2.99 -12.72
C SER A 69 -28.64 1.46 -12.92
N ARG A 70 -28.16 0.72 -11.91
CA ARG A 70 -27.83 -0.73 -11.98
C ARG A 70 -26.82 -1.06 -13.09
N PRO A 71 -25.52 -0.92 -12.82
CA PRO A 71 -24.49 -0.94 -13.85
C PRO A 71 -24.25 -2.32 -14.46
N THR A 72 -24.03 -2.36 -15.77
CA THR A 72 -23.51 -3.52 -16.51
C THR A 72 -22.09 -3.88 -16.04
N ALA A 73 -21.56 -5.05 -16.42
CA ALA A 73 -20.18 -5.43 -16.08
C ALA A 73 -19.14 -4.40 -16.60
N ALA A 74 -19.36 -3.87 -17.80
CA ALA A 74 -18.52 -2.80 -18.37
C ALA A 74 -18.68 -1.48 -17.60
N GLY A 75 -19.91 -1.13 -17.20
CA GLY A 75 -20.16 0.03 -16.33
C GLY A 75 -19.44 -0.08 -14.99
N ARG A 76 -19.47 -1.27 -14.36
CA ARG A 76 -18.74 -1.56 -13.11
C ARG A 76 -17.24 -1.36 -13.26
N ALA A 77 -16.64 -1.90 -14.32
CA ALA A 77 -15.22 -1.68 -14.58
C ALA A 77 -14.90 -0.18 -14.78
N ALA A 78 -15.73 0.53 -15.55
CA ALA A 78 -15.49 1.94 -15.87
C ALA A 78 -15.56 2.85 -14.65
N PHE A 79 -16.61 2.77 -13.82
CA PHE A 79 -16.70 3.65 -12.65
C PHE A 79 -15.69 3.27 -11.56
N THR A 80 -15.37 1.98 -11.38
CA THR A 80 -14.40 1.56 -10.36
C THR A 80 -13.00 2.04 -10.72
N ASN A 81 -12.56 1.81 -11.97
CA ASN A 81 -11.25 2.26 -12.42
C ASN A 81 -11.12 3.79 -12.39
N LEU A 82 -12.16 4.50 -12.84
CA LEU A 82 -12.12 5.96 -12.83
C LEU A 82 -12.14 6.52 -11.40
N SER A 83 -12.93 5.95 -10.50
CA SER A 83 -12.97 6.40 -9.10
C SER A 83 -11.58 6.33 -8.47
N ALA A 84 -10.88 5.21 -8.65
CA ALA A 84 -9.50 5.05 -8.18
C ALA A 84 -8.56 6.09 -8.80
N ALA A 85 -8.60 6.26 -10.13
CA ALA A 85 -7.77 7.23 -10.84
C ALA A 85 -8.02 8.67 -10.37
N LEU A 86 -9.28 9.06 -10.15
CA LEU A 86 -9.61 10.40 -9.65
C LEU A 86 -9.12 10.61 -8.22
N LEU A 87 -9.20 9.60 -7.37
CA LEU A 87 -8.74 9.68 -5.97
C LEU A 87 -7.23 9.81 -5.88
N GLU A 88 -6.49 9.15 -6.77
CA GLU A 88 -5.02 9.26 -6.84
C GLU A 88 -4.55 10.62 -7.38
N ILE A 89 -5.24 11.14 -8.41
CA ILE A 89 -4.83 12.36 -9.11
C ILE A 89 -5.31 13.63 -8.39
N TYR A 90 -6.49 13.56 -7.75
CA TYR A 90 -7.11 14.69 -7.04
C TYR A 90 -7.39 14.30 -5.57
N PRO A 91 -6.36 14.07 -4.75
CA PRO A 91 -6.51 13.52 -3.39
C PRO A 91 -7.31 14.40 -2.44
N PHE A 92 -7.47 15.70 -2.73
CA PHE A 92 -8.27 16.61 -1.91
C PHE A 92 -9.71 16.79 -2.43
N GLN A 93 -9.89 16.93 -3.75
CA GLN A 93 -11.19 17.23 -4.36
C GLN A 93 -12.02 15.96 -4.61
N ALA A 94 -11.40 14.88 -5.10
CA ALA A 94 -12.14 13.67 -5.47
C ALA A 94 -12.82 12.97 -4.27
N PRO A 95 -12.20 12.86 -3.07
CA PRO A 95 -12.90 12.28 -1.92
C PRO A 95 -14.15 13.06 -1.54
N GLN A 96 -14.12 14.39 -1.59
CA GLN A 96 -15.32 15.21 -1.32
C GLN A 96 -16.40 14.96 -2.37
N LEU A 97 -16.04 14.89 -3.65
CA LEU A 97 -17.02 14.69 -4.72
C LEU A 97 -17.59 13.26 -4.76
N LEU A 98 -16.84 12.25 -4.33
CA LEU A 98 -17.24 10.84 -4.36
C LEU A 98 -17.85 10.36 -3.04
N PHE A 99 -17.38 10.86 -1.89
CA PHE A 99 -17.76 10.35 -0.58
C PHE A 99 -18.64 11.30 0.24
N ALA A 100 -18.54 12.62 0.03
CA ALA A 100 -19.43 13.57 0.70
C ALA A 100 -20.82 13.55 0.06
N GLU A 101 -21.84 13.87 0.86
CA GLU A 101 -23.18 14.07 0.35
C GLU A 101 -23.23 15.45 -0.32
N GLN A 102 -23.57 15.47 -1.61
CA GLN A 102 -23.85 16.71 -2.29
C GLN A 102 -25.34 16.98 -2.13
N ASP A 103 -25.69 18.07 -1.43
CA ASP A 103 -27.06 18.59 -1.34
C ASP A 103 -27.60 18.86 -2.75
N THR A 104 -28.12 17.83 -3.40
CA THR A 104 -28.94 18.01 -4.58
C THR A 104 -30.32 18.36 -4.07
N THR A 105 -30.65 19.64 -4.28
CA THR A 105 -31.91 20.33 -4.03
C THR A 105 -33.13 19.62 -4.62
N THR A 106 -33.53 18.50 -4.03
CA THR A 106 -34.88 17.93 -4.18
C THR A 106 -35.31 17.37 -2.84
N THR A 107 -35.95 18.24 -2.07
CA THR A 107 -36.98 17.89 -1.09
C THR A 107 -38.05 17.02 -1.74
N THR A 108 -37.85 15.71 -1.83
CA THR A 108 -38.92 14.71 -1.89
C THR A 108 -38.32 13.32 -1.63
N THR A 109 -38.78 12.71 -0.54
CA THR A 109 -38.75 11.27 -0.24
C THR A 109 -37.37 10.61 -0.08
N SER A 110 -36.92 10.49 1.17
CA SER A 110 -36.51 9.20 1.77
C SER A 110 -35.79 8.18 0.87
N SER A 111 -34.73 8.55 0.15
CA SER A 111 -33.86 7.56 -0.48
C SER A 111 -32.89 7.03 0.59
N SER A 112 -33.07 5.76 0.92
CA SER A 112 -32.68 5.11 2.17
C SER A 112 -31.20 4.77 2.36
N ASN A 113 -30.27 5.21 1.51
CA ASN A 113 -28.83 4.96 1.68
C ASN A 113 -27.99 6.07 0.99
N PRO A 114 -26.95 6.62 1.63
CA PRO A 114 -26.01 7.56 1.01
C PRO A 114 -25.30 6.96 -0.21
N PHE A 115 -24.94 7.81 -1.18
CA PHE A 115 -24.24 7.34 -2.39
C PHE A 115 -22.92 6.64 -2.08
N SER A 116 -22.14 7.17 -1.15
CA SER A 116 -20.85 6.62 -0.72
C SER A 116 -20.99 5.19 -0.20
N TYR A 117 -22.04 4.92 0.59
CA TYR A 117 -22.38 3.59 1.06
C TYR A 117 -22.68 2.64 -0.11
N LEU A 118 -23.50 3.08 -1.08
CA LEU A 118 -23.82 2.26 -2.25
C LEU A 118 -22.58 1.94 -3.10
N LEU A 119 -21.72 2.94 -3.34
CA LEU A 119 -20.49 2.79 -4.12
C LEU A 119 -19.57 1.76 -3.49
N ILE A 120 -19.25 1.91 -2.20
CA ILE A 120 -18.34 0.99 -1.50
C ILE A 120 -18.97 -0.40 -1.40
N ASN A 121 -20.26 -0.51 -1.07
CA ASN A 121 -20.91 -1.81 -0.97
C ASN A 121 -20.89 -2.58 -2.30
N LEU A 122 -21.11 -1.91 -3.44
CA LEU A 122 -20.99 -2.55 -4.75
C LEU A 122 -19.58 -3.05 -5.05
N MET A 123 -18.55 -2.29 -4.67
CA MET A 123 -17.15 -2.71 -4.81
C MET A 123 -16.84 -3.92 -3.92
N LEU A 124 -17.29 -3.92 -2.67
CA LEU A 124 -17.12 -5.05 -1.74
C LEU A 124 -17.83 -6.32 -2.24
N VAL A 125 -19.04 -6.19 -2.80
CA VAL A 125 -19.75 -7.31 -3.42
C VAL A 125 -18.98 -7.83 -4.63
N ASP A 126 -18.45 -6.96 -5.49
CA ASP A 126 -17.66 -7.36 -6.66
C ASP A 126 -16.36 -8.10 -6.27
N ILE A 127 -15.65 -7.62 -5.24
CA ILE A 127 -14.45 -8.27 -4.70
C ILE A 127 -14.81 -9.68 -4.22
N ARG A 128 -15.80 -9.81 -3.32
CA ARG A 128 -16.21 -11.11 -2.76
C ARG A 128 -16.69 -12.10 -3.81
N ALA A 129 -17.37 -11.62 -4.85
CA ALA A 129 -17.83 -12.47 -5.94
C ALA A 129 -16.70 -12.93 -6.88
N THR A 130 -15.61 -12.16 -6.98
CA THR A 130 -14.55 -12.41 -7.97
C THR A 130 -13.36 -13.17 -7.38
N LEU A 131 -12.95 -12.85 -6.15
CA LEU A 131 -11.75 -13.43 -5.50
C LEU A 131 -11.68 -14.96 -5.56
N PRO A 132 -12.75 -15.73 -5.24
CA PRO A 132 -12.66 -17.19 -5.19
C PRO A 132 -12.29 -17.84 -6.53
N THR A 133 -12.59 -17.17 -7.65
CA THR A 133 -12.33 -17.69 -9.00
C THR A 133 -11.04 -17.13 -9.62
N LEU A 134 -10.39 -16.19 -8.94
CA LEU A 134 -9.33 -15.38 -9.53
C LEU A 134 -8.04 -16.17 -9.75
N LEU A 135 -7.73 -17.11 -8.84
CA LEU A 135 -6.56 -17.97 -8.95
C LEU A 135 -6.62 -18.89 -10.18
N GLU A 136 -7.80 -19.41 -10.52
CA GLU A 136 -7.99 -20.23 -11.72
C GLU A 136 -7.83 -19.42 -13.01
N GLN A 137 -8.09 -18.11 -12.93
CA GLN A 137 -8.01 -17.20 -14.06
C GLN A 137 -6.60 -16.66 -14.29
N LEU A 138 -5.62 -16.93 -13.43
CA LEU A 138 -4.31 -16.27 -13.43
C LEU A 138 -3.59 -16.28 -14.79
N ASN A 139 -3.69 -17.38 -15.54
CA ASN A 139 -3.09 -17.52 -16.88
C ASN A 139 -4.09 -17.23 -18.02
N SER A 140 -5.30 -16.81 -17.70
CA SER A 140 -6.33 -16.43 -18.69
C SER A 140 -6.06 -15.04 -19.25
N PRO A 141 -6.42 -14.77 -20.52
CA PRO A 141 -6.30 -13.43 -21.11
C PRO A 141 -7.22 -12.40 -20.44
N THR A 142 -8.21 -12.83 -19.67
CA THR A 142 -9.17 -11.97 -18.95
C THR A 142 -8.64 -11.47 -17.62
N TYR A 143 -7.63 -12.14 -17.04
CA TYR A 143 -7.12 -11.80 -15.72
C TYR A 143 -6.60 -10.36 -15.60
N PRO A 144 -5.80 -9.81 -16.54
CA PRO A 144 -5.28 -8.44 -16.38
C PRO A 144 -6.38 -7.40 -16.22
N ALA A 145 -7.48 -7.53 -16.96
CA ALA A 145 -8.63 -6.63 -16.84
C ALA A 145 -9.36 -6.78 -15.49
N THR A 146 -9.52 -8.02 -15.03
CA THR A 146 -10.13 -8.32 -13.72
C THR A 146 -9.24 -7.85 -12.56
N SER A 147 -7.95 -8.17 -12.59
CA SER A 147 -6.96 -7.73 -11.61
C SER A 147 -6.89 -6.21 -11.52
N HIS A 148 -6.86 -5.50 -12.66
CA HIS A 148 -6.90 -4.03 -12.67
C HIS A 148 -8.18 -3.45 -12.03
N ARG A 149 -9.33 -4.06 -12.32
CA ARG A 149 -10.62 -3.66 -11.73
C ARG A 149 -10.61 -3.83 -10.21
N LEU A 150 -10.15 -4.98 -9.72
CA LEU A 150 -10.06 -5.26 -8.29
C LEU A 150 -9.01 -4.39 -7.59
N THR A 151 -7.87 -4.15 -8.24
CA THR A 151 -6.84 -3.19 -7.79
C THR A 151 -7.47 -1.82 -7.56
N SER A 152 -8.26 -1.34 -8.52
CA SER A 152 -8.97 -0.07 -8.43
C SER A 152 -10.03 -0.06 -7.31
N ALA A 153 -10.71 -1.20 -7.08
CA ALA A 153 -11.67 -1.34 -5.98
C ALA A 153 -10.97 -1.23 -4.61
N TYR A 154 -9.85 -1.93 -4.40
CA TYR A 154 -9.07 -1.83 -3.16
C TYR A 154 -8.45 -0.45 -2.96
N ASN A 155 -7.97 0.20 -4.03
CA ASN A 155 -7.47 1.57 -3.94
C ASN A 155 -8.61 2.52 -3.54
N THR A 156 -9.80 2.38 -4.12
CA THR A 156 -10.96 3.20 -3.73
C THR A 156 -11.35 2.96 -2.27
N LEU A 157 -11.32 1.70 -1.81
CA LEU A 157 -11.57 1.34 -0.42
C LEU A 157 -10.54 1.97 0.53
N SER A 158 -9.25 1.95 0.18
CA SER A 158 -8.17 2.56 0.95
C SER A 158 -8.37 4.07 1.11
N HIS A 159 -8.70 4.76 0.01
CA HIS A 159 -9.00 6.19 0.04
C HIS A 159 -10.28 6.51 0.82
N PHE A 160 -11.27 5.62 0.77
CA PHE A 160 -12.49 5.74 1.57
C PHE A 160 -12.16 5.64 3.07
N THR A 161 -11.40 4.64 3.51
CA THR A 161 -10.95 4.54 4.91
C THR A 161 -10.18 5.78 5.36
N GLY A 162 -9.25 6.27 4.52
CA GLY A 162 -8.53 7.51 4.82
C GLY A 162 -9.43 8.76 4.86
N TYR A 163 -10.51 8.80 4.06
CA TYR A 163 -11.52 9.85 4.14
C TYR A 163 -12.32 9.77 5.45
N LEU A 164 -12.66 8.56 5.92
CA LEU A 164 -13.31 8.37 7.23
C LEU A 164 -12.46 8.96 8.36
N LEU A 165 -11.18 8.58 8.41
CA LEU A 165 -10.26 9.04 9.45
C LEU A 165 -10.14 10.57 9.47
N ARG A 166 -9.91 11.18 8.30
CA ARG A 166 -9.85 12.65 8.17
C ARG A 166 -11.15 13.35 8.55
N SER A 167 -12.31 12.72 8.29
CA SER A 167 -13.60 13.28 8.68
C SER A 167 -13.85 13.24 10.18
N MET A 168 -13.23 12.29 10.90
CA MET A 168 -13.29 12.20 12.35
C MET A 168 -12.38 13.24 13.04
N ASP A 169 -11.22 13.53 12.46
CA ASP A 169 -10.22 14.46 13.03
C ASP A 169 -10.54 15.95 12.79
N SER A 170 -11.50 16.25 11.91
CA SER A 170 -11.82 17.65 11.55
C SER A 170 -12.59 18.35 12.69
N PRO A 171 -12.08 19.47 13.25
CA PRO A 171 -12.81 20.22 14.26
C PRO A 171 -14.10 20.77 13.65
N SER A 172 -15.21 20.58 14.36
CA SER A 172 -16.61 20.85 14.00
C SER A 172 -16.97 22.31 13.62
N THR A 173 -15.98 23.18 13.41
CA THR A 173 -16.13 24.61 13.11
C THR A 173 -15.76 25.00 11.67
N THR A 174 -15.14 24.11 10.87
CA THR A 174 -14.86 24.34 9.43
C THR A 174 -15.51 23.25 8.60
N SER A 175 -16.80 23.42 8.30
CA SER A 175 -17.70 22.44 7.70
C SER A 175 -17.47 22.19 6.19
N ASP A 176 -16.29 21.71 5.79
CA ASP A 176 -16.02 21.31 4.40
C ASP A 176 -16.06 19.78 4.16
N LEU A 177 -16.19 18.98 5.24
CA LEU A 177 -16.37 17.53 5.17
C LEU A 177 -17.77 17.16 5.71
N SER A 178 -18.80 17.25 4.88
CA SER A 178 -20.19 16.91 5.24
C SER A 178 -20.36 15.39 5.38
N TRP A 179 -20.12 14.87 6.58
CA TRP A 179 -20.35 13.47 6.91
C TRP A 179 -21.84 13.19 7.13
N THR A 180 -22.43 12.32 6.30
CA THR A 180 -23.89 12.06 6.31
C THR A 180 -24.23 10.55 6.26
N ILE A 181 -23.33 9.66 6.67
CA ILE A 181 -23.67 8.23 6.81
C ILE A 181 -24.23 7.97 8.20
N SER A 182 -25.44 7.40 8.28
CA SER A 182 -26.05 6.96 9.53
C SER A 182 -25.16 5.92 10.23
N PRO A 183 -25.02 5.96 11.58
CA PRO A 183 -24.24 4.98 12.34
C PRO A 183 -24.57 3.52 12.02
N ASP A 184 -25.85 3.20 11.79
CA ASP A 184 -26.28 1.83 11.45
C ASP A 184 -25.70 1.34 10.12
N LEU A 185 -25.64 2.23 9.12
CA LEU A 185 -25.06 1.91 7.81
C LEU A 185 -23.53 1.79 7.90
N LEU A 186 -22.89 2.57 8.78
CA LEU A 186 -21.46 2.44 9.06
C LEU A 186 -21.16 1.09 9.70
N LEU A 187 -21.95 0.65 10.68
CA LEU A 187 -21.78 -0.67 11.30
C LEU A 187 -21.96 -1.81 10.29
N HIS A 188 -22.95 -1.69 9.40
CA HIS A 188 -23.11 -2.65 8.31
C HIS A 188 -21.90 -2.64 7.37
N LEU A 189 -21.39 -1.46 7.03
CA LEU A 189 -20.21 -1.32 6.19
C LEU A 189 -18.96 -1.91 6.85
N ARG A 190 -18.74 -1.63 8.14
CA ARG A 190 -17.65 -2.20 8.96
C ARG A 190 -17.65 -3.71 8.90
N LYS A 191 -18.82 -4.34 9.08
CA LYS A 191 -18.99 -5.78 8.95
C LYS A 191 -18.67 -6.26 7.53
N SER A 192 -19.24 -5.61 6.51
CA SER A 192 -19.01 -6.00 5.12
C SER A 192 -17.56 -5.84 4.66
N ILE A 193 -16.85 -4.81 5.14
CA ILE A 193 -15.42 -4.60 4.87
C ILE A 193 -14.63 -5.71 5.56
N SER A 194 -14.88 -5.99 6.84
CA SER A 194 -14.20 -7.05 7.58
C SER A 194 -14.37 -8.42 6.92
N GLU A 195 -15.58 -8.79 6.50
CA GLU A 195 -15.85 -10.04 5.78
C GLU A 195 -15.11 -10.10 4.42
N THR A 196 -15.04 -8.98 3.71
CA THR A 196 -14.33 -8.89 2.42
C THR A 196 -12.82 -9.02 2.62
N LEU A 197 -12.27 -8.37 3.65
CA LEU A 197 -10.85 -8.42 3.96
C LEU A 197 -10.44 -9.77 4.54
N SER A 198 -11.30 -10.47 5.28
CA SER A 198 -11.08 -11.86 5.68
C SER A 198 -10.88 -12.77 4.46
N LEU A 199 -11.78 -12.71 3.47
CA LEU A 199 -11.59 -13.40 2.18
C LEU A 199 -10.34 -12.95 1.42
N THR A 200 -9.94 -11.69 1.60
CA THR A 200 -8.71 -11.16 1.01
C THR A 200 -7.48 -11.80 1.65
N THR A 201 -7.49 -12.03 2.97
CA THR A 201 -6.38 -12.73 3.66
C THR A 201 -6.21 -14.15 3.14
N GLU A 202 -7.30 -14.89 2.95
CA GLU A 202 -7.28 -16.23 2.35
C GLU A 202 -6.71 -16.20 0.93
N TYR A 203 -7.21 -15.29 0.09
CA TYR A 203 -6.70 -15.13 -1.28
C TYR A 203 -5.20 -14.79 -1.31
N LEU A 204 -4.75 -13.87 -0.46
CA LEU A 204 -3.33 -13.49 -0.37
C LEU A 204 -2.48 -14.70 0.04
N ARG A 205 -2.93 -15.47 1.04
CA ARG A 205 -2.25 -16.69 1.48
C ARG A 205 -2.17 -17.72 0.36
N ASP A 206 -3.31 -18.06 -0.25
CA ASP A 206 -3.37 -19.05 -1.32
C ASP A 206 -2.53 -18.63 -2.53
N ARG A 207 -2.56 -17.34 -2.90
CA ARG A 207 -1.76 -16.80 -3.99
C ARG A 207 -0.26 -16.87 -3.68
N TRP A 208 0.12 -16.57 -2.44
CA TRP A 208 1.49 -16.62 -1.99
C TRP A 208 2.03 -18.05 -1.95
N ASP A 209 1.28 -18.96 -1.34
CA ASP A 209 1.64 -20.38 -1.26
C ASP A 209 1.75 -20.99 -2.66
N ALA A 210 0.81 -20.66 -3.57
CA ALA A 210 0.89 -21.09 -4.96
C ALA A 210 2.15 -20.57 -5.67
N ALA A 211 2.58 -19.34 -5.38
CA ALA A 211 3.76 -18.72 -6.00
C ALA A 211 5.09 -19.21 -5.39
N VAL A 212 5.14 -19.47 -4.08
CA VAL A 212 6.36 -19.86 -3.36
C VAL A 212 6.56 -21.36 -3.35
N ALA A 213 5.54 -22.14 -2.95
CA ALA A 213 5.63 -23.58 -2.81
C ALA A 213 5.44 -24.34 -4.14
N GLY A 214 4.79 -23.73 -5.14
CA GLY A 214 4.29 -24.45 -6.31
C GLY A 214 3.18 -25.44 -5.95
N ALA A 215 2.53 -26.10 -6.92
CA ALA A 215 1.54 -27.12 -6.54
C ALA A 215 2.22 -28.27 -5.80
N MET A 216 1.52 -28.80 -4.80
CA MET A 216 1.99 -29.86 -3.91
C MET A 216 2.72 -30.98 -4.68
N GLY A 217 4.02 -31.15 -4.41
CA GLY A 217 4.82 -32.27 -4.91
C GLY A 217 5.69 -32.02 -6.14
N LEU A 218 5.77 -30.79 -6.66
CA LEU A 218 6.65 -30.43 -7.78
C LEU A 218 7.76 -29.46 -7.34
N HIS A 219 9.01 -29.73 -7.75
CA HIS A 219 10.14 -28.84 -7.50
C HIS A 219 9.94 -27.50 -8.23
N PRO A 220 10.39 -26.35 -7.67
CA PRO A 220 10.43 -25.05 -8.34
C PRO A 220 10.94 -25.08 -9.79
N ASP A 221 11.82 -26.00 -10.13
CA ASP A 221 12.36 -26.09 -11.50
C ASP A 221 11.35 -26.65 -12.53
N ALA A 222 10.25 -27.25 -12.08
CA ALA A 222 9.13 -27.63 -12.94
C ALA A 222 8.38 -26.42 -13.53
N ARG A 223 8.65 -25.20 -13.03
CA ARG A 223 8.11 -23.90 -13.52
C ARG A 223 8.33 -23.66 -15.01
N ALA A 224 9.42 -24.18 -15.59
CA ALA A 224 9.78 -23.93 -16.99
C ALA A 224 9.12 -24.90 -17.99
N GLY A 225 8.39 -25.91 -17.51
CA GLY A 225 7.78 -26.92 -18.37
C GLY A 225 6.45 -26.47 -18.98
N SER A 226 6.46 -26.01 -20.24
CA SER A 226 5.24 -26.06 -21.05
C SER A 226 4.98 -27.51 -21.44
N VAL A 227 3.83 -28.07 -21.08
CA VAL A 227 3.43 -29.41 -21.52
C VAL A 227 2.85 -29.28 -22.92
N SER A 228 3.62 -29.66 -23.93
CA SER A 228 3.14 -29.74 -25.32
C SER A 228 2.24 -30.98 -25.47
N ALA A 229 0.92 -30.78 -25.50
CA ALA A 229 -0.03 -31.81 -25.88
C ALA A 229 -0.14 -31.83 -27.41
N THR A 230 0.42 -32.87 -28.02
CA THR A 230 0.27 -33.12 -29.45
C THR A 230 -1.01 -33.91 -29.69
N THR A 231 -2.08 -33.22 -30.08
CA THR A 231 -3.35 -33.86 -30.46
C THR A 231 -3.29 -34.18 -31.94
N THR A 232 -3.29 -35.47 -32.31
CA THR A 232 -3.35 -35.89 -33.71
C THR A 232 -4.77 -36.33 -34.03
N THR A 233 -5.49 -35.53 -34.80
CA THR A 233 -6.84 -35.86 -35.27
C THR A 233 -6.74 -36.43 -36.68
N THR A 234 -7.00 -37.74 -36.81
CA THR A 234 -7.09 -38.41 -38.12
C THR A 234 -8.55 -38.43 -38.55
N THR A 235 -8.88 -37.69 -39.59
CA THR A 235 -10.21 -37.68 -40.17
C THR A 235 -10.20 -38.48 -41.47
N THR A 236 -10.94 -39.60 -41.48
CA THR A 236 -11.14 -40.42 -42.67
C THR A 236 -12.51 -40.11 -43.27
N THR A 237 -12.54 -39.51 -44.45
CA THR A 237 -13.79 -39.17 -45.13
C THR A 237 -14.17 -40.30 -46.09
N THR A 238 -15.31 -40.94 -45.89
CA THR A 238 -15.72 -42.19 -46.60
C THR A 238 -16.09 -42.00 -48.07
N THR A 239 -16.06 -40.77 -48.60
CA THR A 239 -16.53 -40.46 -49.96
C THR A 239 -15.40 -40.43 -51.00
N THR A 240 -14.16 -40.29 -50.54
CA THR A 240 -12.93 -40.35 -51.34
C THR A 240 -11.88 -40.92 -50.41
N ASN A 241 -11.22 -42.05 -50.74
CA ASN A 241 -10.21 -42.71 -49.89
C ASN A 241 -9.00 -41.78 -49.59
N THR A 242 -9.20 -40.77 -48.77
CA THR A 242 -8.24 -39.71 -48.48
C THR A 242 -8.26 -39.50 -46.97
N THR A 243 -7.22 -40.01 -46.32
CA THR A 243 -7.00 -39.85 -44.88
C THR A 243 -6.25 -38.55 -44.66
N THR A 244 -6.84 -37.60 -43.94
CA THR A 244 -6.15 -36.36 -43.55
C THR A 244 -5.83 -36.42 -42.07
N THR A 245 -4.55 -36.39 -41.74
CA THR A 245 -4.06 -36.37 -40.36
C THR A 245 -3.65 -34.94 -40.02
N THR A 246 -4.36 -34.31 -39.08
CA THR A 246 -4.06 -32.96 -38.60
C THR A 246 -3.45 -33.07 -37.21
N THR A 247 -2.19 -32.68 -37.07
CA THR A 247 -1.50 -32.67 -35.79
C THR A 247 -1.51 -31.25 -35.24
N THR A 248 -2.28 -31.00 -34.18
CA THR A 248 -2.26 -29.74 -33.44
C THR A 248 -1.43 -29.91 -32.17
N THR A 249 -0.37 -29.12 -32.06
CA THR A 249 0.44 -29.04 -30.83
C THR A 249 -0.11 -27.89 -30.00
N THR A 250 -0.79 -28.20 -28.89
CA THR A 250 -1.23 -27.20 -27.91
C THR A 250 -0.29 -27.26 -26.71
N THR A 251 0.41 -26.15 -26.44
CA THR A 251 1.18 -26.00 -25.21
C THR A 251 0.23 -25.65 -24.07
N HIS A 252 0.08 -26.56 -23.11
CA HIS A 252 -0.64 -26.32 -21.87
C HIS A 252 0.38 -26.05 -20.75
N PRO A 253 0.12 -25.07 -19.87
CA PRO A 253 0.98 -24.85 -18.71
C PRO A 253 0.90 -26.05 -17.77
N ALA A 254 2.02 -26.41 -17.14
CA ALA A 254 2.07 -27.50 -16.17
C ALA A 254 1.23 -27.21 -14.90
N LEU A 255 0.98 -25.93 -14.59
CA LEU A 255 0.29 -25.47 -13.38
C LEU A 255 -0.70 -24.36 -13.73
N ALA A 256 -1.98 -24.53 -13.39
CA ALA A 256 -3.01 -23.53 -13.65
C ALA A 256 -2.99 -22.35 -12.65
N TRP A 257 -2.47 -22.58 -11.44
CA TRP A 257 -2.53 -21.65 -10.30
C TRP A 257 -1.27 -20.80 -10.07
N ASP A 258 -0.22 -21.00 -10.89
CA ASP A 258 0.99 -20.17 -10.86
C ASP A 258 1.17 -19.43 -12.19
N SER A 259 1.71 -18.22 -12.13
CA SER A 259 1.76 -17.30 -13.27
C SER A 259 2.95 -17.64 -14.17
N THR A 260 2.68 -17.81 -15.47
CA THR A 260 3.70 -18.05 -16.49
C THR A 260 4.63 -16.86 -16.76
N SER A 261 4.23 -15.64 -16.36
CA SER A 261 5.02 -14.43 -16.58
C SER A 261 5.63 -13.91 -15.29
N SER A 262 6.91 -13.49 -15.37
CA SER A 262 7.62 -12.84 -14.26
C SER A 262 6.93 -11.54 -13.79
N GLU A 263 6.11 -10.93 -14.65
CA GLU A 263 5.33 -9.72 -14.34
C GLU A 263 4.11 -10.02 -13.45
N LEU A 264 3.62 -11.26 -13.45
CA LEU A 264 2.47 -11.71 -12.64
C LEU A 264 2.88 -12.47 -11.37
N LEU A 265 4.18 -12.56 -11.08
CA LEU A 265 4.68 -13.02 -9.77
C LEU A 265 3.98 -12.20 -8.67
N ALA A 266 3.61 -12.83 -7.56
CA ALA A 266 2.86 -12.17 -6.47
C ALA A 266 3.50 -10.85 -6.00
N ALA A 267 4.84 -10.76 -6.02
CA ALA A 267 5.59 -9.56 -5.66
C ALA A 267 5.60 -8.44 -6.75
N ASN A 268 5.05 -8.68 -7.93
CA ASN A 268 4.96 -7.73 -9.03
C ASN A 268 3.50 -7.45 -9.46
N ASP A 269 2.53 -8.13 -8.86
CA ASP A 269 1.11 -7.96 -9.15
C ASP A 269 0.52 -6.76 -8.38
N PRO A 270 0.03 -5.71 -9.08
CA PRO A 270 -0.56 -4.52 -8.45
C PRO A 270 -1.77 -4.84 -7.55
N LEU A 271 -2.47 -5.93 -7.83
CA LEU A 271 -3.59 -6.37 -7.00
C LEU A 271 -3.14 -6.73 -5.60
N ILE A 272 -2.00 -7.42 -5.45
CA ILE A 272 -1.46 -7.83 -4.15
C ILE A 272 -1.09 -6.59 -3.35
N LEU A 273 -0.43 -5.61 -3.97
CA LEU A 273 -0.10 -4.36 -3.30
C LEU A 273 -1.35 -3.59 -2.84
N ALA A 274 -2.36 -3.47 -3.71
CA ALA A 274 -3.59 -2.76 -3.36
C ALA A 274 -4.39 -3.49 -2.27
N ALA A 275 -4.47 -4.82 -2.33
CA ALA A 275 -5.10 -5.66 -1.32
C ALA A 275 -4.38 -5.55 0.04
N VAL A 276 -3.05 -5.65 0.06
CA VAL A 276 -2.24 -5.47 1.28
C VAL A 276 -2.43 -4.07 1.86
N ARG A 277 -2.45 -3.01 1.04
CA ARG A 277 -2.70 -1.63 1.51
C ARG A 277 -4.08 -1.47 2.15
N ALA A 278 -5.12 -1.99 1.50
CA ALA A 278 -6.49 -1.92 2.01
C ALA A 278 -6.64 -2.70 3.32
N LEU A 279 -6.07 -3.91 3.39
CA LEU A 279 -6.03 -4.73 4.59
C LEU A 279 -5.26 -4.01 5.71
N ALA A 280 -4.06 -3.52 5.42
CA ALA A 280 -3.18 -2.83 6.36
C ALA A 280 -3.86 -1.64 7.04
N LEU A 281 -4.46 -0.75 6.25
CA LEU A 281 -5.20 0.39 6.78
C LEU A 281 -6.35 -0.06 7.66
N TRP A 282 -7.09 -1.09 7.26
CA TRP A 282 -8.25 -1.54 8.04
C TRP A 282 -7.83 -2.19 9.36
N ILE A 283 -6.86 -3.11 9.37
CA ILE A 283 -6.44 -3.79 10.61
C ILE A 283 -5.76 -2.85 11.61
N ARG A 284 -5.17 -1.75 11.12
CA ARG A 284 -4.63 -0.70 11.97
C ARG A 284 -5.73 0.14 12.63
N GLU A 285 -6.71 0.58 11.87
CA GLU A 285 -7.73 1.52 12.36
C GLU A 285 -8.94 0.83 13.03
N ASP A 286 -9.25 -0.42 12.67
CA ASP A 286 -10.38 -1.18 13.22
C ASP A 286 -9.95 -2.15 14.32
N ASP A 287 -10.64 -2.12 15.45
CA ASP A 287 -10.45 -3.05 16.57
C ASP A 287 -11.18 -4.38 16.32
N ASN A 288 -10.79 -5.06 15.25
CA ASN A 288 -11.27 -6.40 14.92
C ASN A 288 -10.18 -7.45 15.20
N GLU A 289 -10.19 -7.98 16.42
CA GLU A 289 -9.24 -9.00 16.88
C GLU A 289 -9.21 -10.25 15.99
N LEU A 290 -10.37 -10.68 15.47
CA LEU A 290 -10.45 -11.84 14.59
C LEU A 290 -9.68 -11.61 13.28
N LEU A 291 -9.89 -10.46 12.65
CA LEU A 291 -9.20 -10.13 11.41
C LEU A 291 -7.68 -9.89 11.64
N ARG A 292 -7.29 -9.27 12.76
CA ARG A 292 -5.86 -9.15 13.13
C ARG A 292 -5.20 -10.52 13.31
N LYS A 293 -5.92 -11.47 13.92
CA LYS A 293 -5.48 -12.85 14.07
C LYS A 293 -5.41 -13.60 12.73
N GLU A 294 -6.35 -13.40 11.81
CA GLU A 294 -6.26 -13.95 10.45
C GLU A 294 -5.05 -13.36 9.70
N ALA A 295 -4.86 -12.04 9.76
CA ALA A 295 -3.73 -11.34 9.16
C ALA A 295 -2.37 -11.78 9.75
N SER A 296 -2.32 -12.26 11.00
CA SER A 296 -1.09 -12.84 11.56
C SER A 296 -0.56 -14.05 10.78
N GLY A 297 -1.44 -14.78 10.08
CA GLY A 297 -1.04 -15.89 9.19
C GLY A 297 -0.36 -15.45 7.90
N LEU A 298 -0.24 -14.14 7.66
CA LEU A 298 0.47 -13.54 6.53
C LEU A 298 1.85 -12.99 6.93
N ALA A 299 2.32 -13.20 8.17
CA ALA A 299 3.57 -12.60 8.66
C ALA A 299 4.79 -12.96 7.79
N ASP A 300 4.92 -14.23 7.37
CA ASP A 300 5.96 -14.73 6.47
C ASP A 300 5.93 -14.01 5.11
N MET A 301 4.75 -13.94 4.50
CA MET A 301 4.51 -13.23 3.24
C MET A 301 4.89 -11.75 3.37
N LEU A 302 4.45 -11.08 4.43
CA LEU A 302 4.69 -9.66 4.66
C LEU A 302 6.18 -9.36 4.85
N VAL A 303 6.89 -10.16 5.66
CA VAL A 303 8.34 -10.01 5.86
C VAL A 303 9.09 -10.23 4.54
N GLU A 304 8.74 -11.26 3.76
CA GLU A 304 9.41 -11.53 2.50
C GLU A 304 9.11 -10.46 1.43
N LEU A 305 7.87 -9.96 1.34
CA LEU A 305 7.53 -8.82 0.46
C LEU A 305 8.32 -7.56 0.83
N TYR A 306 8.55 -7.32 2.13
CA TYR A 306 9.39 -6.23 2.61
C TYR A 306 10.84 -6.39 2.14
N GLN A 307 11.45 -7.55 2.37
CA GLN A 307 12.82 -7.85 1.95
C GLN A 307 13.00 -7.78 0.42
N ARG A 308 12.06 -8.31 -0.35
CA ARG A 308 12.08 -8.24 -1.83
C ARG A 308 12.01 -6.78 -2.33
N SER A 309 11.28 -5.92 -1.61
CA SER A 309 11.22 -4.49 -1.92
C SER A 309 12.54 -3.77 -1.59
N GLN A 310 13.20 -4.13 -0.48
CA GLN A 310 14.52 -3.60 -0.13
C GLN A 310 15.59 -3.97 -1.16
N THR A 311 15.67 -5.25 -1.52
CA THR A 311 16.65 -5.74 -2.50
C THR A 311 16.43 -5.13 -3.88
N ALA A 312 15.17 -4.94 -4.28
CA ALA A 312 14.80 -4.21 -5.48
C ALA A 312 15.27 -2.75 -5.45
N ALA A 313 15.06 -2.04 -4.34
CA ALA A 313 15.52 -0.66 -4.19
C ALA A 313 17.05 -0.54 -4.19
N ALA A 314 17.76 -1.48 -3.55
CA ALA A 314 19.22 -1.50 -3.56
C ALA A 314 19.79 -1.73 -4.96
N ALA A 315 19.19 -2.63 -5.75
CA ALA A 315 19.59 -2.88 -7.13
C ALA A 315 19.27 -1.71 -8.08
N ALA A 316 18.19 -0.95 -7.82
CA ALA A 316 17.90 0.27 -8.59
C ALA A 316 19.00 1.34 -8.40
N ASN A 317 19.60 1.40 -7.22
CA ASN A 317 20.64 2.38 -6.90
C ASN A 317 22.05 1.98 -7.41
N SER A 318 22.28 0.71 -7.79
CA SER A 318 23.60 0.24 -8.23
C SER A 318 23.92 0.54 -9.70
N GLY A 319 23.00 1.14 -10.46
CA GLY A 319 23.26 1.63 -11.82
C GLY A 319 23.50 0.54 -12.88
N ASP A 320 23.19 -0.73 -12.58
CA ASP A 320 23.29 -1.82 -13.55
C ASP A 320 22.17 -1.67 -14.60
N GLY A 321 22.54 -1.02 -15.71
CA GLY A 321 21.70 -0.42 -16.75
C GLY A 321 20.83 -1.34 -17.62
N GLU A 322 20.36 -2.48 -17.13
CA GLU A 322 19.32 -3.29 -17.80
C GLU A 322 18.01 -3.40 -16.99
N GLY A 323 18.00 -2.99 -15.72
CA GLY A 323 16.81 -3.03 -14.85
C GLY A 323 15.87 -1.81 -14.95
N GLU A 324 16.28 -0.77 -15.66
CA GLU A 324 15.76 0.61 -15.61
C GLU A 324 14.33 0.83 -16.15
N ARG A 325 13.57 -0.23 -16.46
CA ARG A 325 12.19 -0.12 -16.99
C ARG A 325 11.11 -0.90 -16.25
N ARG A 326 11.44 -1.72 -15.26
CA ARG A 326 10.42 -2.38 -14.44
C ARG A 326 10.42 -1.73 -13.07
N ARG A 327 9.61 -0.68 -12.89
CA ARG A 327 9.25 -0.16 -11.56
C ARG A 327 8.65 -1.34 -10.78
N ARG A 328 9.47 -1.99 -9.97
CA ARG A 328 9.01 -3.03 -9.05
C ARG A 328 8.12 -2.34 -8.02
N LEU A 329 7.07 -3.04 -7.62
CA LEU A 329 6.14 -2.55 -6.63
C LEU A 329 6.85 -2.44 -5.27
N ASP A 330 6.68 -1.30 -4.60
CA ASP A 330 7.21 -1.09 -3.25
C ASP A 330 6.15 -1.43 -2.21
N PHE A 331 6.40 -2.51 -1.47
CA PHE A 331 5.52 -2.98 -0.39
C PHE A 331 5.88 -2.40 0.97
N ARG A 332 7.04 -1.72 1.12
CA ARG A 332 7.61 -1.40 2.44
C ARG A 332 6.62 -0.65 3.33
N ARG A 333 6.08 0.47 2.88
CA ARG A 333 5.10 1.27 3.64
C ARG A 333 3.82 0.50 3.94
N ALA A 334 3.30 -0.26 2.96
CA ALA A 334 2.07 -1.02 3.14
C ALA A 334 2.24 -2.12 4.20
N VAL A 335 3.40 -2.79 4.19
CA VAL A 335 3.75 -3.82 5.17
C VAL A 335 3.98 -3.23 6.56
N LEU A 336 4.63 -2.07 6.69
CA LEU A 336 4.81 -1.41 7.99
C LEU A 336 3.46 -1.07 8.63
N VAL A 337 2.54 -0.49 7.86
CA VAL A 337 1.17 -0.22 8.32
C VAL A 337 0.44 -1.52 8.68
N ALA A 338 0.65 -2.61 7.93
CA ALA A 338 0.06 -3.89 8.28
C ALA A 338 0.61 -4.42 9.61
N PHE A 339 1.93 -4.28 9.84
CA PHE A 339 2.54 -4.72 11.07
C PHE A 339 2.02 -3.97 12.29
N GLU A 340 1.71 -2.67 12.22
CA GLU A 340 1.06 -1.95 13.35
C GLU A 340 -0.23 -2.66 13.81
N GLY A 341 -1.05 -3.16 12.89
CA GLY A 341 -2.25 -3.93 13.22
C GLY A 341 -1.96 -5.38 13.64
N VAL A 342 -1.00 -6.05 13.00
CA VAL A 342 -0.66 -7.46 13.29
C VAL A 342 0.02 -7.59 14.66
N VAL A 343 0.97 -6.72 14.99
CA VAL A 343 1.75 -6.78 16.24
C VAL A 343 0.95 -6.33 17.47
N ALA A 344 -0.22 -5.71 17.28
CA ALA A 344 -1.18 -5.48 18.36
C ALA A 344 -1.72 -6.81 18.94
N GLU A 345 -1.78 -7.87 18.13
CA GLU A 345 -2.19 -9.20 18.59
C GLU A 345 -0.95 -10.02 18.99
N ARG A 346 -1.01 -10.69 20.14
CA ARG A 346 0.12 -11.49 20.66
C ARG A 346 0.62 -12.53 19.66
N LYS A 347 -0.30 -13.26 19.02
CA LYS A 347 0.07 -14.26 18.00
C LYS A 347 0.73 -13.63 16.78
N GLY A 348 0.32 -12.43 16.41
CA GLY A 348 0.95 -11.65 15.36
C GLY A 348 2.39 -11.26 15.69
N ARG A 349 2.66 -10.82 16.93
CA ARG A 349 4.05 -10.58 17.38
C ARG A 349 4.90 -11.83 17.30
N GLU A 350 4.40 -12.94 17.85
CA GLU A 350 5.12 -14.22 17.83
C GLU A 350 5.41 -14.67 16.40
N ALA A 351 4.46 -14.49 15.47
CA ALA A 351 4.65 -14.80 14.05
C ALA A 351 5.68 -13.89 13.37
N VAL A 352 5.57 -12.56 13.53
CA VAL A 352 6.53 -11.60 12.96
C VAL A 352 7.96 -11.85 13.48
N LEU A 353 8.10 -12.17 14.78
CA LEU A 353 9.39 -12.52 15.37
C LEU A 353 9.90 -13.89 14.90
N GLY A 354 9.01 -14.86 14.68
CA GLY A 354 9.36 -16.18 14.14
C GLY A 354 9.94 -16.13 12.74
N GLU A 355 9.46 -15.19 11.92
CA GLU A 355 9.89 -14.99 10.53
C GLU A 355 11.07 -14.00 10.38
N GLY A 356 11.72 -13.62 11.49
CA GLY A 356 12.88 -12.72 11.47
C GLY A 356 12.54 -11.26 11.19
N GLY A 357 11.30 -10.83 11.47
CA GLY A 357 10.86 -9.46 11.24
C GLY A 357 11.69 -8.41 11.99
N TRP A 358 12.20 -8.75 13.19
CA TRP A 358 13.07 -7.84 13.94
C TRP A 358 14.38 -7.55 13.21
N GLU A 359 15.05 -8.59 12.71
CA GLU A 359 16.34 -8.49 12.02
C GLU A 359 16.19 -7.71 10.70
N VAL A 360 15.09 -7.95 9.99
CA VAL A 360 14.78 -7.29 8.71
C VAL A 360 14.51 -5.80 8.90
N LEU A 361 13.66 -5.45 9.87
CA LEU A 361 13.29 -4.07 10.16
C LEU A 361 14.45 -3.32 10.83
N GLY A 362 15.16 -3.95 11.77
CA GLY A 362 16.35 -3.39 12.40
C GLY A 362 17.46 -3.12 11.39
N GLY A 363 17.72 -4.04 10.47
CA GLY A 363 18.68 -3.84 9.39
C GLY A 363 18.32 -2.71 8.43
N ASP A 364 17.03 -2.54 8.09
CA ASP A 364 16.58 -1.41 7.26
C ASP A 364 16.66 -0.08 8.03
N LEU A 365 16.32 -0.07 9.32
CA LEU A 365 16.46 1.11 10.18
C LEU A 365 17.92 1.57 10.25
N GLU A 366 18.85 0.64 10.40
CA GLU A 366 20.28 0.93 10.35
C GLU A 366 20.72 1.48 9.00
N ALA A 367 20.18 0.96 7.90
CA ALA A 367 20.46 1.48 6.55
C ALA A 367 19.91 2.92 6.38
N VAL A 368 18.74 3.21 6.93
CA VAL A 368 18.14 4.57 6.94
C VAL A 368 19.02 5.54 7.76
N LEU A 369 19.44 5.15 8.97
CA LEU A 369 20.36 5.94 9.79
C LEU A 369 21.72 6.14 9.11
N GLY A 370 22.22 5.10 8.45
CA GLY A 370 23.46 5.10 7.68
C GLY A 370 23.47 6.11 6.54
N ARG A 371 22.31 6.33 5.90
CA ARG A 371 22.15 7.30 4.79
C ARG A 371 21.98 8.73 5.28
N SER A 372 21.36 8.93 6.45
CA SER A 372 21.27 10.26 7.07
C SER A 372 22.64 10.84 7.47
N LEU A 373 23.71 10.03 7.45
CA LEU A 373 25.09 10.44 7.76
C LEU A 373 25.81 11.20 6.64
N GLY A 374 25.28 11.22 5.42
CA GLY A 374 25.96 11.88 4.32
C GLY A 374 24.98 12.33 3.25
N VAL A 375 24.97 13.65 3.01
CA VAL A 375 25.05 14.28 1.69
C VAL A 375 24.67 15.77 1.81
N GLU A 376 25.61 16.66 1.46
CA GLU A 376 25.34 18.07 1.11
C GLU A 376 24.71 18.14 -0.29
N GLY A 377 23.54 17.51 -0.43
CA GLY A 377 22.91 17.21 -1.72
C GLY A 377 21.95 18.26 -2.21
N GLY A 378 21.70 18.24 -3.52
CA GLY A 378 20.72 19.09 -4.19
C GLY A 378 19.27 18.85 -3.71
N SER A 379 18.32 19.65 -4.20
CA SER A 379 16.92 19.61 -3.78
C SER A 379 16.22 18.25 -3.99
N GLU A 380 16.67 17.45 -4.96
CA GLU A 380 16.09 16.13 -5.25
C GLU A 380 16.56 15.05 -4.26
N GLU A 381 17.83 15.08 -3.85
CA GLU A 381 18.38 14.14 -2.86
C GLU A 381 17.77 14.37 -1.47
N ARG A 382 17.42 15.63 -1.14
CA ARG A 382 16.70 15.96 0.10
C ARG A 382 15.31 15.32 0.17
N GLY A 383 14.59 15.24 -0.95
CA GLY A 383 13.26 14.60 -0.97
C GLY A 383 13.31 13.10 -0.71
N VAL A 384 14.35 12.42 -1.23
CA VAL A 384 14.59 11.00 -0.98
C VAL A 384 14.99 10.76 0.49
N GLU A 385 15.81 11.64 1.07
CA GLU A 385 16.17 11.55 2.49
C GLU A 385 14.95 11.70 3.41
N GLU A 386 14.04 12.64 3.12
CA GLU A 386 12.79 12.82 3.88
C GLU A 386 11.87 11.60 3.77
N GLU A 387 11.77 10.97 2.59
CA GLU A 387 10.96 9.77 2.40
C GLU A 387 11.51 8.57 3.17
N GLU A 388 12.83 8.38 3.14
CA GLU A 388 13.53 7.32 3.87
C GLU A 388 13.45 7.54 5.39
N ALA A 389 13.57 8.80 5.85
CA ALA A 389 13.41 9.16 7.26
C ALA A 389 11.98 8.93 7.74
N ALA A 390 10.96 9.30 6.96
CA ALA A 390 9.56 9.01 7.27
C ALA A 390 9.34 7.49 7.41
N ARG A 391 9.96 6.68 6.53
CA ARG A 391 9.94 5.22 6.67
C ARG A 391 10.63 4.77 7.96
N GLY A 392 11.76 5.37 8.33
CA GLY A 392 12.45 5.10 9.58
C GLY A 392 11.56 5.28 10.81
N VAL A 393 10.75 6.34 10.85
CA VAL A 393 9.73 6.58 11.89
C VAL A 393 8.69 5.44 11.92
N GLU A 394 8.17 5.04 10.75
CA GLU A 394 7.21 3.92 10.64
C GLU A 394 7.81 2.59 11.14
N ILE A 395 9.08 2.30 10.82
CA ILE A 395 9.80 1.12 11.32
C ILE A 395 9.90 1.16 12.85
N VAL A 396 10.32 2.29 13.41
CA VAL A 396 10.44 2.45 14.87
C VAL A 396 9.11 2.21 15.55
N ARG A 397 8.00 2.73 15.01
CA ARG A 397 6.67 2.55 15.61
C ARG A 397 6.32 1.07 15.77
N VAL A 398 6.58 0.26 14.75
CA VAL A 398 6.36 -1.20 14.79
C VAL A 398 7.28 -1.87 15.81
N LEU A 399 8.59 -1.57 15.77
CA LEU A 399 9.57 -2.17 16.68
C LEU A 399 9.35 -1.79 18.14
N LEU A 400 8.89 -0.56 18.40
CA LEU A 400 8.59 -0.07 19.74
C LEU A 400 7.44 -0.85 20.36
N GLN A 401 6.35 -1.04 19.62
CA GLN A 401 5.20 -1.83 20.07
C GLN A 401 5.59 -3.28 20.40
N ILE A 402 6.48 -3.89 19.60
CA ILE A 402 7.03 -5.22 19.89
C ILE A 402 7.87 -5.18 21.19
N ALA A 403 8.74 -4.19 21.34
CA ALA A 403 9.65 -4.09 22.48
C ALA A 403 8.94 -3.77 23.81
N GLU A 404 7.85 -3.02 23.79
CA GLU A 404 7.04 -2.69 24.96
C GLU A 404 6.26 -3.89 25.49
N GLU A 405 5.74 -4.73 24.58
CA GLU A 405 4.90 -5.88 24.95
C GLU A 405 5.67 -7.19 25.13
N GLU A 406 7.01 -7.20 24.97
CA GLU A 406 7.84 -8.39 25.12
C GLU A 406 8.06 -8.77 26.60
N THR A 407 7.69 -9.99 26.96
CA THR A 407 7.87 -10.56 28.31
C THR A 407 8.74 -11.82 28.25
N PRO A 408 9.75 -12.03 29.13
CA PRO A 408 10.02 -11.34 30.40
C PRO A 408 10.91 -10.08 30.31
N GLY A 409 11.25 -9.63 29.10
CA GLY A 409 12.05 -8.42 28.86
C GLY A 409 12.81 -8.50 27.54
N THR A 410 13.62 -7.48 27.27
CA THR A 410 14.36 -7.33 25.99
C THR A 410 15.27 -8.52 25.69
N ARG A 411 15.25 -8.99 24.43
CA ARG A 411 16.13 -10.07 23.95
C ARG A 411 17.55 -9.55 23.74
N GLU A 412 18.56 -10.38 24.03
CA GLU A 412 19.97 -9.97 23.86
C GLU A 412 20.31 -9.59 22.41
N ALA A 413 19.74 -10.30 21.43
CA ALA A 413 19.93 -10.02 20.00
C ALA A 413 19.48 -8.59 19.60
N TRP A 414 18.55 -7.99 20.35
CA TRP A 414 18.05 -6.63 20.08
C TRP A 414 19.02 -5.56 20.59
N MET A 415 19.93 -5.91 21.50
CA MET A 415 20.93 -5.00 22.05
C MET A 415 22.04 -4.63 21.03
N ASP A 416 22.14 -5.36 19.92
CA ASP A 416 23.00 -4.99 18.81
C ASP A 416 22.61 -3.63 18.23
N LEU A 417 21.30 -3.34 18.15
CA LEU A 417 20.79 -2.03 17.73
C LEU A 417 21.28 -0.92 18.66
N VAL A 418 21.22 -1.15 19.98
CA VAL A 418 21.72 -0.20 21.00
C VAL A 418 23.21 0.09 20.78
N THR A 419 23.99 -0.94 20.47
CA THR A 419 25.43 -0.80 20.23
C THR A 419 25.73 -0.04 18.94
N ARG A 420 24.94 -0.25 17.88
CA ARG A 420 25.08 0.49 16.62
C ARG A 420 24.67 1.95 16.76
N VAL A 421 23.58 2.24 17.47
CA VAL A 421 23.16 3.62 17.77
C VAL A 421 24.16 4.30 18.72
N ALA A 422 24.78 3.57 19.65
CA ALA A 422 25.87 4.09 20.48
C ALA A 422 27.11 4.48 19.65
N ALA A 423 27.37 3.75 18.57
CA ALA A 423 28.46 4.04 17.63
C ALA A 423 28.08 5.06 16.55
N TRP A 424 26.83 5.54 16.54
CA TRP A 424 26.34 6.47 15.53
C TRP A 424 26.90 7.88 15.75
N ASP A 425 27.55 8.42 14.72
CA ASP A 425 28.13 9.76 14.74
C ASP A 425 27.16 10.78 14.16
N VAL A 426 26.46 11.52 15.01
CA VAL A 426 25.44 12.48 14.55
C VAL A 426 26.09 13.58 13.72
N PRO A 427 25.70 13.76 12.44
CA PRO A 427 26.24 14.84 11.62
C PRO A 427 25.95 16.21 12.22
N GLU A 428 26.95 17.09 12.25
CA GLU A 428 26.86 18.43 12.84
C GLU A 428 26.05 19.44 11.97
N THR A 429 25.36 18.97 10.92
CA THR A 429 24.61 19.81 10.01
C THR A 429 23.51 20.60 10.74
N THR A 430 23.61 21.93 10.67
CA THR A 430 22.78 22.88 11.42
C THR A 430 21.31 22.95 10.93
N GLN A 431 20.99 22.34 9.78
CA GLN A 431 19.64 22.37 9.17
C GLN A 431 19.23 21.01 8.58
N ALA A 432 18.99 20.02 9.45
CA ALA A 432 18.29 18.80 9.04
C ALA A 432 16.78 19.08 8.86
N PRO A 433 16.10 18.43 7.90
CA PRO A 433 14.64 18.43 7.82
C PRO A 433 13.99 17.93 9.12
N ALA A 434 12.78 18.41 9.42
CA ALA A 434 12.07 18.04 10.65
C ALA A 434 11.82 16.52 10.75
N VAL A 435 11.45 15.89 9.63
CA VAL A 435 11.20 14.44 9.54
C VAL A 435 12.46 13.62 9.85
N VAL A 436 13.64 14.12 9.47
CA VAL A 436 14.92 13.47 9.79
C VAL A 436 15.19 13.54 11.29
N LEU A 437 14.93 14.68 11.94
CA LEU A 437 15.07 14.81 13.39
C LEU A 437 14.07 13.93 14.14
N GLU A 438 12.83 13.86 13.67
CA GLU A 438 11.79 12.97 14.19
C GLU A 438 12.25 11.50 14.14
N CYS A 439 12.77 11.05 12.99
CA CYS A 439 13.33 9.70 12.87
C CYS A 439 14.47 9.44 13.87
N GLN A 440 15.39 10.40 14.05
CA GLN A 440 16.51 10.26 14.97
C GLN A 440 16.05 10.17 16.43
N ILE A 441 15.05 10.98 16.82
CA ILE A 441 14.45 10.93 18.16
C ILE A 441 13.70 9.62 18.37
N ALA A 442 12.93 9.17 17.38
CA ALA A 442 12.21 7.89 17.43
C ALA A 442 13.18 6.72 17.65
N VAL A 443 14.32 6.67 16.96
CA VAL A 443 15.36 5.66 17.20
C VAL A 443 15.88 5.70 18.64
N LEU A 444 16.09 6.90 19.20
CA LEU A 444 16.51 7.03 20.59
C LEU A 444 15.43 6.57 21.57
N GLN A 445 14.16 6.83 21.30
CA GLN A 445 13.03 6.30 22.08
C GLN A 445 13.05 4.76 22.08
N LEU A 446 13.19 4.13 20.90
CA LEU A 446 13.29 2.67 20.78
C LEU A 446 14.45 2.10 21.60
N VAL A 447 15.65 2.67 21.45
CA VAL A 447 16.85 2.23 22.20
C VAL A 447 16.65 2.42 23.71
N THR A 448 16.00 3.50 24.11
CA THR A 448 15.69 3.77 25.52
C THR A 448 14.72 2.71 26.06
N THR A 449 13.65 2.40 25.33
CA THR A 449 12.70 1.33 25.70
C THR A 449 13.39 -0.03 25.81
N LEU A 450 14.30 -0.37 24.90
CA LEU A 450 15.11 -1.60 25.00
C LEU A 450 15.97 -1.64 26.26
N LEU A 451 16.59 -0.52 26.64
CA LEU A 451 17.40 -0.43 27.85
C LEU A 451 16.56 -0.46 29.14
N VAL A 452 15.37 0.16 29.12
CA VAL A 452 14.40 0.11 30.23
C VAL A 452 13.86 -1.31 30.40
N ASN A 453 13.56 -2.03 29.33
CA ASN A 453 13.02 -3.39 29.41
C ASN A 453 14.10 -4.48 29.57
N ALA A 454 15.37 -4.12 29.44
CA ALA A 454 16.49 -5.04 29.66
C ALA A 454 16.60 -5.46 31.14
N ASN A 455 17.00 -6.72 31.35
CA ASN A 455 17.30 -7.24 32.69
C ASN A 455 18.49 -6.47 33.33
N PRO A 456 18.60 -6.44 34.67
CA PRO A 456 19.63 -5.64 35.35
C PRO A 456 21.07 -6.07 35.02
N GLY A 457 21.29 -7.33 34.63
CA GLY A 457 22.59 -7.82 34.18
C GLY A 457 23.01 -7.22 32.82
N MET A 458 22.08 -7.18 31.87
CA MET A 458 22.27 -6.56 30.56
C MET A 458 22.47 -5.06 30.69
N ARG A 459 21.68 -4.36 31.52
CA ARG A 459 21.89 -2.92 31.75
C ARG A 459 23.31 -2.61 32.23
N LYS A 460 23.85 -3.41 33.15
CA LYS A 460 25.25 -3.27 33.60
C LYS A 460 26.26 -3.52 32.48
N ARG A 461 26.02 -4.52 31.62
CA ARG A 461 26.90 -4.84 30.48
C ARG A 461 26.91 -3.73 29.42
N TYR A 462 25.77 -3.09 29.19
CA TYR A 462 25.60 -2.06 28.17
C TYR A 462 25.76 -0.63 28.72
N MET A 463 26.23 -0.44 29.95
CA MET A 463 26.39 0.89 30.59
C MET A 463 27.22 1.88 29.76
N HIS A 464 28.26 1.39 29.07
CA HIS A 464 29.07 2.22 28.16
C HIS A 464 28.26 2.65 26.94
N SER A 465 27.50 1.74 26.33
CA SER A 465 26.59 2.05 25.23
C SER A 465 25.50 3.03 25.68
N THR A 466 24.91 2.86 26.86
CA THR A 466 23.95 3.80 27.45
C THR A 466 24.54 5.21 27.59
N SER A 467 25.79 5.31 28.05
CA SER A 467 26.48 6.60 28.18
C SER A 467 26.75 7.25 26.81
N ALA A 468 27.09 6.45 25.79
CA ALA A 468 27.30 6.94 24.43
C ALA A 468 25.99 7.41 23.77
N VAL A 469 24.90 6.65 23.94
CA VAL A 469 23.55 7.02 23.47
C VAL A 469 23.08 8.31 24.16
N LEU A 470 23.34 8.48 25.46
CA LEU A 470 23.08 9.74 26.15
C LEU A 470 23.88 10.90 25.55
N GLY A 471 25.12 10.66 25.11
CA GLY A 471 25.92 11.64 24.36
C GLY A 471 25.29 12.01 23.01
N VAL A 472 24.78 11.03 22.27
CA VAL A 472 24.02 11.22 21.02
C VAL A 472 22.79 12.09 21.28
N ALA A 473 21.98 11.76 22.29
CA ALA A 473 20.76 12.48 22.65
C ALA A 473 21.05 13.96 23.01
N ASN A 474 22.07 14.22 23.82
CA ASN A 474 22.48 15.58 24.20
C ASN A 474 22.93 16.43 22.99
N ARG A 475 23.55 15.82 21.98
CA ARG A 475 23.92 16.52 20.74
C ARG A 475 22.67 16.95 19.94
N LEU A 476 21.63 16.13 19.94
CA LEU A 476 20.35 16.45 19.28
C LEU A 476 19.58 17.57 20.00
N THR A 477 19.68 17.68 21.33
CA THR A 477 18.99 18.73 22.10
C THR A 477 19.35 20.15 21.63
N GLY A 478 20.56 20.34 21.12
CA GLY A 478 20.97 21.61 20.51
C GLY A 478 20.22 21.99 19.23
N ARG A 479 19.74 20.99 18.47
CA ARG A 479 19.14 21.14 17.13
C ARG A 479 17.62 21.28 17.16
N VAL A 480 16.99 20.65 18.14
CA VAL A 480 15.53 20.52 18.24
C VAL A 480 14.86 21.76 18.86
N LYS A 481 15.63 22.75 19.36
CA LYS A 481 15.14 23.95 20.06
C LYS A 481 14.05 24.77 19.36
N ARG A 482 13.81 24.56 18.06
CA ARG A 482 12.77 25.24 17.28
C ARG A 482 11.42 24.53 17.31
N ASP A 483 11.40 23.23 17.59
CA ASP A 483 10.18 22.42 17.68
C ASP A 483 9.98 21.99 19.12
N LYS A 484 8.91 22.50 19.73
CA LYS A 484 8.63 22.23 21.15
C LYS A 484 8.24 20.77 21.37
N ALA A 485 7.47 20.16 20.47
CA ALA A 485 6.99 18.79 20.67
C ALA A 485 8.15 17.80 20.65
N LEU A 486 9.03 17.93 19.64
CA LEU A 486 10.23 17.10 19.54
C LEU A 486 11.23 17.36 20.69
N ALA A 487 11.27 18.59 21.22
CA ALA A 487 12.14 18.92 22.36
C ALA A 487 11.67 18.23 23.65
N ASP A 488 10.35 18.24 23.89
CA ASP A 488 9.73 17.59 25.05
C ASP A 488 9.98 16.06 24.98
N GLU A 489 9.78 15.43 23.81
CA GLU A 489 10.07 13.99 23.62
C GLU A 489 11.54 13.62 23.85
N LEU A 490 12.46 14.48 23.41
CA LEU A 490 13.90 14.24 23.60
C LEU A 490 14.32 14.46 25.06
N GLU A 491 13.69 15.39 25.78
CA GLU A 491 13.94 15.61 27.20
C GLU A 491 13.55 14.37 28.01
N ASP A 492 12.42 13.73 27.70
CA ASP A 492 11.98 12.48 28.32
C ASP A 492 12.98 11.34 28.08
N VAL A 493 13.50 11.21 26.86
CA VAL A 493 14.56 10.26 26.50
C VAL A 493 15.82 10.51 27.32
N VAL A 494 16.29 11.76 27.38
CA VAL A 494 17.50 12.14 28.13
C VAL A 494 17.32 11.87 29.63
N GLY A 495 16.18 12.23 30.20
CA GLY A 495 15.86 11.99 31.60
C GLY A 495 15.84 10.50 31.94
N THR A 496 15.23 9.69 31.08
CA THR A 496 15.16 8.24 31.26
C THR A 496 16.53 7.58 31.14
N LEU A 497 17.33 7.93 30.13
CA LEU A 497 18.69 7.41 29.95
C LEU A 497 19.62 7.83 31.10
N ALA A 498 19.47 9.05 31.63
CA ALA A 498 20.23 9.52 32.77
C ALA A 498 19.88 8.75 34.06
N ALA A 499 18.63 8.34 34.23
CA ALA A 499 18.18 7.53 35.38
C ALA A 499 18.63 6.06 35.29
N LEU A 500 18.95 5.55 34.10
CA LEU A 500 19.44 4.19 33.88
C LEU A 500 20.96 4.03 34.12
N ARG A 501 21.68 5.15 34.21
CA ARG A 501 23.11 5.20 34.57
C ARG A 501 23.28 5.13 36.08
#